data_AF-A0A9R1GD88-F1
#
_entry.id   AF-A0A9R1GD88-F1
#
_cell.length_a   1.000
_cell.length_b   1.000
_cell.length_c   1.000
_cell.angle_alpha   90.00
_cell.angle_beta   90.00
_cell.angle_gamma   90.00
#
_symmetry.space_group_name_H-M   'P 1'
#
loop_
_entity.id
_entity.type
_entity.pdbx_description
1 polymer ?
#
loop_
_entity_poly.entity_id
_entity_poly.type
_entity_poly.pdbx_seq_one_letter_code
_entity_poly.pdbx_strand_id
1 'polypeptide(L)'
;MHPQVALLLTLVLLLAAGDGGLVVGTLPAIITRTCVDVGRGGQVGYDSCVEALSADSAAASAKDARELAVVATNLTVANVTSTVLVLDDLVKNLGECLRYYRDMNKTLEGVVGDLRAGRLKAASQKLLDATEAPSSCDMLLFEGSAEKNPMSKENNDAEWHMRLLACRRRILGTDVKFNSWSHATY
;
A
#
# COMPACT_ATOMS: atom_id res chain seq x y z
N MET A 1 -12.53 -51.83 -5.83
CA MET A 1 -11.50 -51.01 -5.14
C MET A 1 -10.78 -50.20 -6.21
N HIS A 2 -10.88 -48.88 -6.13
CA HIS A 2 -10.54 -47.97 -7.23
C HIS A 2 -9.01 -47.86 -7.42
N PRO A 3 -8.48 -47.94 -8.66
CA PRO A 3 -7.04 -47.85 -8.94
C PRO A 3 -6.45 -46.49 -8.56
N GLN A 4 -7.29 -45.47 -8.37
CA GLN A 4 -6.90 -44.15 -7.90
C GLN A 4 -6.57 -44.09 -6.40
N VAL A 5 -7.14 -44.99 -5.59
CA VAL A 5 -6.89 -45.03 -4.14
C VAL A 5 -5.52 -45.65 -3.83
N ALA A 6 -5.09 -46.62 -4.64
CA ALA A 6 -3.75 -47.21 -4.53
C ALA A 6 -2.63 -46.21 -4.89
N LEU A 7 -2.90 -45.33 -5.85
CA LEU A 7 -1.95 -44.34 -6.35
C LEU A 7 -1.76 -43.14 -5.38
N LEU A 8 -2.81 -42.82 -4.60
CA LEU A 8 -2.75 -41.82 -3.54
C LEU A 8 -2.01 -42.35 -2.30
N LEU A 9 -2.19 -43.63 -1.96
CA LEU A 9 -1.50 -44.25 -0.83
C LEU A 9 0.02 -44.41 -1.07
N THR A 10 0.44 -44.66 -2.32
CA THR A 10 1.88 -44.69 -2.65
C THR A 10 2.50 -43.29 -2.62
N LEU A 11 1.78 -42.24 -3.02
CA LEU A 11 2.26 -40.86 -2.96
C LEU A 11 2.49 -40.38 -1.50
N VAL A 12 1.60 -40.77 -0.59
CA VAL A 12 1.70 -40.44 0.85
C VAL A 12 2.86 -41.18 1.53
N LEU A 13 3.16 -42.42 1.12
CA LEU A 13 4.30 -43.18 1.65
C LEU A 13 5.66 -42.68 1.14
N LEU A 14 5.74 -42.11 -0.08
CA LEU A 14 6.96 -41.47 -0.59
C LEU A 14 7.29 -40.14 0.10
N LEU A 15 6.30 -39.45 0.67
CA LEU A 15 6.52 -38.21 1.45
C LEU A 15 7.02 -38.47 2.88
N ALA A 16 6.91 -39.70 3.38
CA ALA A 16 7.32 -40.07 4.74
C ALA A 16 8.75 -40.64 4.83
N ALA A 17 9.45 -40.81 3.70
CA ALA A 17 10.84 -41.31 3.63
C ALA A 17 11.84 -40.25 3.15
N GLY A 18 11.43 -38.97 3.11
CA GLY A 18 12.38 -37.88 3.08
C GLY A 18 12.84 -37.63 4.51
N ASP A 19 14.05 -38.08 4.86
CA ASP A 19 14.82 -37.46 5.92
C ASP A 19 14.95 -35.98 5.57
N GLY A 20 13.98 -35.19 6.04
CA GLY A 20 14.02 -33.74 6.09
C GLY A 20 15.05 -33.32 7.13
N GLY A 21 16.29 -33.73 6.94
CA GLY A 21 17.40 -32.91 7.35
C GLY A 21 17.21 -31.60 6.62
N LEU A 22 16.79 -30.56 7.33
CA LEU A 22 17.08 -29.20 6.94
C LEU A 22 18.58 -29.21 6.65
N VAL A 23 18.97 -29.26 5.38
CA VAL A 23 20.29 -28.80 4.96
C VAL A 23 20.24 -27.32 5.32
N VAL A 24 20.63 -27.01 6.55
CA VAL A 24 21.20 -25.71 6.87
C VAL A 24 22.44 -25.66 6.00
N GLY A 25 22.26 -25.21 4.76
CA GLY A 25 23.36 -24.99 3.85
C GLY A 25 24.33 -24.10 4.60
N THR A 26 25.56 -24.59 4.80
CA THR A 26 26.60 -23.79 5.44
C THR A 26 26.66 -22.46 4.71
N LEU A 27 26.38 -21.37 5.44
CA LEU A 27 26.36 -20.03 4.86
C LEU A 27 27.68 -19.78 4.14
N PRO A 28 27.67 -19.25 2.90
CA PRO A 28 28.91 -18.94 2.19
C PRO A 28 29.85 -18.12 3.08
N ALA A 29 31.08 -18.59 3.23
CA ALA A 29 32.08 -17.95 4.10
C ALA A 29 32.31 -16.48 3.74
N ILE A 30 32.08 -16.13 2.47
CA ILE A 30 32.18 -14.77 1.96
C ILE A 30 31.04 -13.86 2.44
N ILE A 31 29.80 -14.36 2.48
CA ILE A 31 28.66 -13.63 3.05
C ILE A 31 28.90 -13.43 4.55
N THR A 32 29.31 -14.48 5.25
CA THR A 32 29.63 -14.43 6.69
C THR A 32 30.65 -13.32 6.98
N ARG A 33 31.78 -13.31 6.27
CA ARG A 33 32.84 -12.31 6.47
C ARG A 33 32.37 -10.90 6.14
N THR A 34 31.67 -10.74 5.01
CA THR A 34 31.14 -9.44 4.57
C THR A 34 30.17 -8.88 5.60
N CYS A 35 29.25 -9.69 6.11
CA CYS A 35 28.25 -9.23 7.08
C CYS A 35 28.84 -8.96 8.46
N VAL A 36 29.92 -9.64 8.87
CA VAL A 36 30.68 -9.26 10.08
C VAL A 36 31.25 -7.85 9.92
N ASP A 37 31.81 -7.52 8.76
CA ASP A 37 32.39 -6.20 8.52
C ASP A 37 31.32 -5.10 8.43
N VAL A 38 30.18 -5.38 7.79
CA VAL A 38 29.02 -4.48 7.76
C VAL A 38 28.47 -4.22 9.17
N GLY A 39 28.32 -5.27 9.98
CA GLY A 39 27.79 -5.16 11.34
C GLY A 39 28.66 -4.32 12.28
N ARG A 40 29.98 -4.31 12.08
CA ARG A 40 30.91 -3.43 12.81
C ARG A 40 30.73 -1.95 12.47
N GLY A 41 30.17 -1.64 11.30
CA GLY A 41 29.85 -0.28 10.86
C GLY A 41 28.58 0.32 11.50
N GLY A 42 27.80 -0.48 12.22
CA GLY A 42 26.67 -0.03 13.05
C GLY A 42 25.41 0.46 12.30
N GLN A 43 25.44 0.52 10.97
CA GLN A 43 24.33 1.02 10.15
C GLN A 43 23.35 -0.07 9.71
N VAL A 44 23.85 -1.31 9.54
CA VAL A 44 23.07 -2.48 9.13
C VAL A 44 23.47 -3.65 10.02
N GLY A 45 22.48 -4.35 10.59
CA GLY A 45 22.73 -5.51 11.45
C GLY A 45 23.31 -6.69 10.66
N TYR A 46 24.14 -7.51 11.33
CA TYR A 46 24.70 -8.73 10.75
C TYR A 46 23.60 -9.62 10.15
N ASP A 47 22.53 -9.87 10.92
CA ASP A 47 21.42 -10.72 10.51
C ASP A 47 20.70 -10.17 9.27
N SER A 48 20.45 -8.85 9.23
CA SER A 48 19.83 -8.19 8.07
C SER A 48 20.70 -8.29 6.81
N CYS A 49 22.03 -8.20 6.95
CA CYS A 49 22.94 -8.40 5.84
C CYS A 49 22.91 -9.85 5.33
N VAL A 50 22.93 -10.83 6.25
CA VAL A 50 22.88 -12.25 5.89
C VAL A 50 21.56 -12.59 5.22
N GLU A 51 20.45 -12.11 5.75
CA GLU A 51 19.11 -12.29 5.17
C GLU A 51 19.05 -11.74 3.75
N ALA A 52 19.47 -10.48 3.55
CA ALA A 52 19.44 -9.84 2.25
C ALA A 52 20.30 -10.56 1.19
N LEU A 53 21.52 -10.98 1.55
CA LEU A 53 22.43 -11.63 0.60
C LEU A 53 22.09 -13.10 0.37
N SER A 54 21.55 -13.80 1.36
CA SER A 54 21.21 -15.23 1.22
C SER A 54 19.90 -15.45 0.46
N ALA A 55 19.03 -14.45 0.41
CA ALA A 55 17.79 -14.48 -0.39
C ALA A 55 18.06 -14.48 -1.90
N ASP A 56 19.22 -13.97 -2.34
CA ASP A 56 19.61 -13.94 -3.75
C ASP A 56 20.55 -15.10 -4.09
N SER A 57 20.16 -15.92 -5.07
CA SER A 57 20.91 -17.11 -5.45
C SER A 57 22.26 -16.81 -6.11
N ALA A 58 22.41 -15.64 -6.75
CA ALA A 58 23.68 -15.22 -7.33
C ALA A 58 24.64 -14.73 -6.23
N ALA A 59 24.14 -14.05 -5.20
CA ALA A 59 24.93 -13.66 -4.03
C ALA A 59 25.37 -14.90 -3.25
N ALA A 60 24.47 -15.87 -3.05
CA ALA A 60 24.79 -17.14 -2.40
C ALA A 60 25.83 -17.98 -3.18
N SER A 61 25.92 -17.79 -4.50
CA SER A 61 26.85 -18.50 -5.39
C SER A 61 28.14 -17.73 -5.70
N ALA A 62 28.30 -16.51 -5.16
CA ALA A 62 29.45 -15.67 -5.45
C ALA A 62 30.76 -16.31 -4.96
N LYS A 63 31.76 -16.35 -5.84
CA LYS A 63 33.04 -17.02 -5.57
C LYS A 63 34.05 -16.12 -4.87
N ASP A 64 33.95 -14.82 -5.08
CA ASP A 64 34.85 -13.82 -4.53
C ASP A 64 34.14 -12.50 -4.22
N ALA A 65 34.89 -11.58 -3.59
CA ALA A 65 34.34 -10.33 -3.07
C ALA A 65 33.93 -9.39 -4.21
N ARG A 66 34.56 -9.51 -5.37
CA ARG A 66 34.20 -8.72 -6.55
C ARG A 66 32.85 -9.19 -7.11
N GLU A 67 32.65 -10.50 -7.25
CA GLU A 67 31.37 -11.05 -7.68
C GLU A 67 30.25 -10.68 -6.70
N LEU A 68 30.48 -10.85 -5.38
CA LEU A 68 29.49 -10.49 -4.37
C LEU A 68 29.15 -9.00 -4.38
N ALA A 69 30.15 -8.13 -4.57
CA ALA A 69 29.94 -6.69 -4.68
C ALA A 69 29.10 -6.30 -5.92
N VAL A 70 29.30 -6.98 -7.06
CA VAL A 70 28.47 -6.77 -8.25
C VAL A 70 27.03 -7.17 -7.98
N VAL A 71 26.80 -8.33 -7.36
CA VAL A 71 25.43 -8.78 -7.03
C VAL A 71 24.77 -7.83 -6.03
N ALA A 72 25.46 -7.45 -4.95
CA ALA A 72 24.95 -6.49 -3.97
C ALA A 72 24.61 -5.14 -4.60
N THR A 73 25.41 -4.69 -5.58
CA THR A 73 25.12 -3.47 -6.35
C THR A 73 23.87 -3.63 -7.19
N ASN A 74 23.70 -4.76 -7.89
CA ASN A 74 22.49 -5.02 -8.68
C ASN A 74 21.23 -5.09 -7.81
N LEU A 75 21.30 -5.73 -6.63
CA LEU A 75 20.23 -5.72 -5.64
C LEU A 75 19.88 -4.29 -5.19
N THR A 76 20.91 -3.47 -4.94
CA THR A 76 20.72 -2.06 -4.58
C THR A 76 20.04 -1.28 -5.71
N VAL A 77 20.47 -1.47 -6.96
CA VAL A 77 19.84 -0.84 -8.13
C VAL A 77 18.39 -1.26 -8.26
N ALA A 78 18.08 -2.55 -8.09
CA ALA A 78 16.71 -3.04 -8.15
C ALA A 78 15.83 -2.43 -7.04
N ASN A 79 16.32 -2.39 -5.80
CA ASN A 79 15.60 -1.77 -4.68
C ASN A 79 15.37 -0.27 -4.88
N VAL A 80 16.39 0.47 -5.33
CA VAL A 80 16.27 1.90 -5.60
C VAL A 80 15.28 2.13 -6.75
N THR A 81 15.34 1.34 -7.82
CA THR A 81 14.41 1.43 -8.94
C THR A 81 12.97 1.18 -8.50
N SER A 82 12.73 0.13 -7.70
CA SER A 82 11.42 -0.15 -7.12
C SER A 82 10.93 1.01 -6.24
N THR A 83 11.81 1.57 -5.40
CA THR A 83 11.48 2.72 -4.56
C THR A 83 11.10 3.95 -5.39
N VAL A 84 11.83 4.23 -6.48
CA VAL A 84 11.50 5.33 -7.40
C VAL A 84 10.12 5.14 -8.00
N LEU A 85 9.77 3.93 -8.45
CA LEU A 85 8.45 3.64 -9.01
C LEU A 85 7.33 3.89 -7.99
N VAL A 86 7.54 3.47 -6.74
CA VAL A 86 6.59 3.71 -5.64
C VAL A 86 6.42 5.22 -5.37
N LEU A 87 7.52 5.96 -5.35
CA LEU A 87 7.48 7.41 -5.13
C LEU A 87 6.79 8.16 -6.29
N ASP A 88 7.07 7.78 -7.53
CA ASP A 88 6.45 8.41 -8.71
C ASP A 88 4.93 8.19 -8.72
N ASP A 89 4.48 6.98 -8.42
CA ASP A 89 3.05 6.66 -8.30
C ASP A 89 2.40 7.42 -7.13
N LEU A 90 3.06 7.48 -5.97
CA LEU A 90 2.56 8.25 -4.83
C LEU A 90 2.43 9.75 -5.16
N VAL A 91 3.43 10.35 -5.80
CA VAL A 91 3.40 11.77 -6.21
C VAL A 91 2.26 12.01 -7.20
N LYS A 92 2.07 11.10 -8.17
CA LYS A 92 0.96 11.16 -9.12
C LYS A 92 -0.39 11.09 -8.42
N ASN A 93 -0.58 10.13 -7.52
CA ASN A 93 -1.85 9.94 -6.81
C ASN A 93 -2.16 11.13 -5.86
N LEU A 94 -1.13 11.68 -5.20
CA LEU A 94 -1.27 12.94 -4.44
C LEU A 94 -1.65 14.13 -5.35
N GLY A 95 -1.14 14.18 -6.58
CA GLY A 95 -1.53 15.17 -7.58
C GLY A 95 -3.02 15.09 -7.95
N GLU A 96 -3.56 13.89 -8.13
CA GLU A 96 -4.99 13.68 -8.38
C GLU A 96 -5.86 14.00 -7.15
N CYS A 97 -5.43 13.59 -5.95
CA CYS A 97 -6.06 14.01 -4.70
C CYS A 97 -6.14 15.55 -4.59
N LEU A 98 -5.04 16.24 -4.88
CA LEU A 98 -5.01 17.71 -4.87
C LEU A 98 -6.01 18.31 -5.86
N ARG A 99 -6.18 17.69 -7.04
CA ARG A 99 -7.20 18.09 -8.01
C ARG A 99 -8.61 17.91 -7.45
N TYR A 100 -8.93 16.76 -6.84
CA TYR A 100 -10.22 16.52 -6.19
C TYR A 100 -10.53 17.56 -5.12
N TYR A 101 -9.56 17.87 -4.25
CA TYR A 101 -9.74 18.88 -3.20
C TYR A 101 -9.92 20.30 -3.75
N ARG A 102 -9.22 20.66 -4.84
CA ARG A 102 -9.42 21.95 -5.51
C ARG A 102 -10.82 22.07 -6.10
N ASP A 103 -11.32 21.01 -6.72
CA ASP A 103 -12.67 21.00 -7.29
C ASP A 103 -13.74 20.97 -6.19
N MET A 104 -13.53 20.21 -5.11
CA MET A 104 -14.35 20.24 -3.90
C MET A 104 -14.43 21.66 -3.31
N ASN A 105 -13.30 22.37 -3.21
CA ASN A 105 -13.27 23.74 -2.70
C ASN A 105 -14.11 24.71 -3.56
N LYS A 106 -13.98 24.65 -4.89
CA LYS A 106 -14.82 25.45 -5.81
C LYS A 106 -16.31 25.12 -5.66
N THR A 107 -16.64 23.84 -5.50
CA THR A 107 -18.02 23.40 -5.28
C THR A 107 -18.58 23.97 -3.98
N LEU A 108 -17.79 23.95 -2.89
CA LEU A 108 -18.16 24.54 -1.60
C LEU A 108 -18.34 26.06 -1.66
N GLU A 109 -17.51 26.79 -2.40
CA GLU A 109 -17.72 28.22 -2.66
C GLU A 109 -19.07 28.46 -3.36
N GLY A 110 -19.41 27.60 -4.33
CA GLY A 110 -20.71 27.59 -4.99
C GLY A 110 -21.89 27.28 -4.05
N VAL A 111 -21.71 26.35 -3.10
CA VAL A 111 -22.68 26.04 -2.05
C VAL A 111 -22.94 27.28 -1.20
N VAL A 112 -21.89 27.98 -0.75
CA VAL A 112 -22.01 29.21 0.03
C VAL A 112 -22.81 30.27 -0.74
N GLY A 113 -22.55 30.43 -2.04
CA GLY A 113 -23.30 31.34 -2.91
C GLY A 113 -24.79 30.98 -3.01
N ASP A 114 -25.12 29.70 -3.16
CA ASP A 114 -26.51 29.25 -3.21
C ASP A 114 -27.25 29.40 -1.88
N LEU A 115 -26.59 29.10 -0.77
CA LEU A 115 -27.15 29.29 0.57
C LEU A 115 -27.49 30.76 0.83
N ARG A 116 -26.57 31.68 0.51
CA ARG A 116 -26.78 33.13 0.65
C ARG A 116 -27.96 33.64 -0.18
N ALA A 117 -28.23 33.01 -1.32
CA ALA A 117 -29.34 33.35 -2.19
C ALA A 117 -30.63 32.55 -1.91
N GLY A 118 -30.68 31.75 -0.85
CA GLY A 118 -31.84 30.91 -0.50
C GLY A 118 -32.09 29.73 -1.46
N ARG A 119 -31.15 29.41 -2.36
CA ARG A 119 -31.27 28.32 -3.34
C ARG A 119 -30.94 26.96 -2.73
N LEU A 120 -31.74 26.54 -1.75
CA LEU A 120 -31.44 25.34 -0.95
C LEU A 120 -31.28 24.08 -1.82
N LYS A 121 -32.15 23.83 -2.80
CA LYS A 121 -32.06 22.64 -3.67
C LYS A 121 -30.72 22.55 -4.41
N ALA A 122 -30.29 23.66 -5.03
CA ALA A 122 -28.99 23.73 -5.72
C ALA A 122 -27.83 23.52 -4.74
N ALA A 123 -27.92 24.08 -3.53
CA ALA A 123 -26.92 23.89 -2.49
C ALA A 123 -26.77 22.43 -2.04
N SER A 124 -27.84 21.60 -1.92
CA SER A 124 -27.58 20.17 -1.56
C SER A 124 -27.03 19.39 -2.71
N GLN A 125 -27.46 19.66 -3.93
CA GLN A 125 -26.91 18.90 -5.05
C GLN A 125 -25.39 19.07 -5.07
N LYS A 126 -24.92 20.32 -4.93
CA LYS A 126 -23.48 20.60 -4.81
C LYS A 126 -22.81 19.99 -3.58
N LEU A 127 -23.48 19.97 -2.42
CA LEU A 127 -22.93 19.32 -1.22
C LEU A 127 -22.80 17.80 -1.39
N LEU A 128 -23.78 17.16 -2.01
CA LEU A 128 -23.74 15.74 -2.39
C LEU A 128 -22.57 15.47 -3.33
N ASP A 129 -22.42 16.29 -4.36
CA ASP A 129 -21.33 16.12 -5.32
C ASP A 129 -19.95 16.30 -4.66
N ALA A 130 -19.86 17.13 -3.62
CA ALA A 130 -18.63 17.39 -2.87
C ALA A 130 -18.24 16.28 -1.88
N THR A 131 -19.17 15.40 -1.46
CA THR A 131 -18.89 14.37 -0.44
C THR A 131 -18.01 13.24 -0.95
N GLU A 132 -17.91 13.06 -2.26
CA GLU A 132 -17.17 11.96 -2.89
C GLU A 132 -15.66 12.22 -3.03
N ALA A 133 -15.22 13.47 -2.90
CA ALA A 133 -13.83 13.84 -3.12
C ALA A 133 -12.85 13.19 -2.10
N PRO A 134 -13.14 13.17 -0.78
CA PRO A 134 -12.27 12.51 0.19
C PRO A 134 -12.13 11.00 -0.02
N SER A 135 -13.25 10.29 -0.24
CA SER A 135 -13.25 8.83 -0.47
C SER A 135 -12.54 8.45 -1.77
N SER A 136 -12.70 9.26 -2.82
CA SER A 136 -11.96 9.07 -4.07
C SER A 136 -10.45 9.24 -3.87
N CYS A 137 -10.02 10.18 -3.01
CA CYS A 137 -8.62 10.34 -2.66
C CYS A 137 -8.08 9.15 -1.84
N ASP A 138 -8.85 8.66 -0.86
CA ASP A 138 -8.47 7.47 -0.09
C ASP A 138 -8.24 6.26 -1.00
N MET A 139 -9.19 5.99 -1.91
CA MET A 139 -9.12 4.87 -2.84
C MET A 139 -7.85 4.92 -3.69
N LEU A 140 -7.54 6.08 -4.30
CA LEU A 140 -6.33 6.25 -5.10
C LEU A 140 -5.04 6.00 -4.32
N LEU A 141 -4.98 6.43 -3.06
CA LEU A 141 -3.77 6.28 -2.24
C LEU A 141 -3.62 4.88 -1.64
N PHE A 142 -4.73 4.15 -1.44
CA PHE A 142 -4.71 2.76 -0.98
C PHE A 142 -4.44 1.77 -2.12
N GLU A 143 -5.01 1.99 -3.30
CA GLU A 143 -4.82 1.12 -4.48
C GLU A 143 -3.48 1.37 -5.20
N GLY A 144 -2.78 2.46 -4.84
CA GLY A 144 -1.45 2.77 -5.35
C GLY A 144 -0.36 1.84 -4.83
N SER A 145 0.77 1.81 -5.53
CA SER A 145 1.94 0.96 -5.25
C SER A 145 2.64 1.25 -3.91
N ALA A 146 2.36 2.40 -3.29
CA ALA A 146 2.83 2.73 -1.95
C ALA A 146 2.12 1.94 -0.85
N GLU A 147 0.95 1.34 -1.16
CA GLU A 147 0.07 0.63 -0.22
C GLU A 147 -0.16 1.41 1.08
N LYS A 148 -0.07 2.74 1.01
CA LYS A 148 -0.07 3.64 2.15
C LYS A 148 -0.74 4.94 1.77
N ASN A 149 -1.70 5.33 2.61
CA ASN A 149 -2.43 6.56 2.48
C ASN A 149 -1.98 7.61 3.52
N PRO A 150 -1.13 8.59 3.13
CA PRO A 150 -0.70 9.66 4.03
C PRO A 150 -1.77 10.73 4.31
N MET A 151 -2.92 10.70 3.62
CA MET A 151 -4.00 11.70 3.71
C MET A 151 -5.23 11.17 4.47
N SER A 152 -5.17 9.97 5.04
CA SER A 152 -6.33 9.31 5.64
C SER A 152 -7.00 10.14 6.73
N LYS A 153 -6.23 10.88 7.54
CA LYS A 153 -6.77 11.74 8.58
C LYS A 153 -7.55 12.92 7.97
N GLU A 154 -6.93 13.64 7.05
CA GLU A 154 -7.50 14.80 6.39
C GLU A 154 -8.76 14.42 5.59
N ASN A 155 -8.77 13.24 4.96
CA ASN A 155 -9.93 12.71 4.24
C ASN A 155 -11.10 12.39 5.18
N ASN A 156 -10.84 11.72 6.30
CA ASN A 156 -11.86 11.46 7.33
C ASN A 156 -12.45 12.75 7.92
N ASP A 157 -11.60 13.75 8.20
CA ASP A 157 -12.04 15.04 8.72
C ASP A 157 -12.93 15.75 7.69
N ALA A 158 -12.53 15.79 6.42
CA ALA A 158 -13.33 16.40 5.35
C ALA A 158 -14.70 15.73 5.20
N GLU A 159 -14.75 14.40 5.21
CA GLU A 159 -15.99 13.64 5.15
C GLU A 159 -16.92 13.96 6.34
N TRP A 160 -16.36 14.03 7.55
CA TRP A 160 -17.12 14.38 8.75
C TRP A 160 -17.78 15.76 8.64
N HIS A 161 -17.04 16.76 8.16
CA HIS A 161 -17.58 18.11 7.97
C HIS A 161 -18.70 18.14 6.91
N MET A 162 -18.55 17.38 5.82
CA MET A 162 -19.59 17.27 4.80
C MET A 162 -20.87 16.62 5.34
N ARG A 163 -20.74 15.56 6.14
CA ARG A 163 -21.87 14.91 6.81
C ARG A 163 -22.57 15.85 7.80
N LEU A 164 -21.81 16.68 8.52
CA LEU A 164 -22.37 17.71 9.41
C LEU A 164 -23.21 18.75 8.64
N LEU A 165 -22.69 19.24 7.51
CA LEU A 165 -23.39 20.19 6.63
C LEU A 165 -24.69 19.58 6.08
N ALA A 166 -24.67 18.30 5.70
CA ALA A 166 -25.85 17.56 5.27
C ALA A 166 -26.88 17.38 6.40
N CYS A 167 -26.45 17.07 7.62
CA CYS A 167 -27.34 16.95 8.79
C CYS A 167 -28.02 18.27 9.15
N ARG A 168 -27.30 19.40 9.09
CA ARG A 168 -27.90 20.73 9.34
C ARG A 168 -29.01 21.07 8.35
N ARG A 169 -28.94 20.55 7.13
CA ARG A 169 -30.00 20.69 6.13
C ARG A 169 -31.28 19.93 6.51
N ARG A 170 -31.18 18.75 7.12
CA ARG A 170 -32.34 18.00 7.64
C ARG A 170 -33.09 18.79 8.72
N ILE A 171 -32.37 19.61 9.48
CA ILE A 171 -32.95 20.53 10.47
C ILE A 171 -33.66 21.73 9.81
N LEU A 172 -33.23 22.16 8.61
CA LEU A 172 -33.83 23.28 7.85
C LEU A 172 -35.04 22.87 6.98
N GLY A 173 -35.57 21.65 7.11
CA GLY A 173 -36.87 21.26 6.55
C GLY A 173 -36.92 20.96 5.05
N THR A 174 -35.78 20.75 4.38
CA THR A 174 -35.75 20.30 2.97
C THR A 174 -35.36 18.83 2.88
N ASP A 175 -36.34 17.93 2.93
CA ASP A 175 -36.14 16.49 2.76
C ASP A 175 -35.76 16.16 1.31
N VAL A 176 -34.47 15.91 1.10
CA VAL A 176 -33.99 15.08 -0.01
C VAL A 176 -33.42 13.83 0.62
N LYS A 177 -33.99 12.67 0.31
CA LYS A 177 -33.56 11.37 0.85
C LYS A 177 -32.11 11.11 0.45
N PHE A 178 -31.20 11.19 1.40
CA PHE A 178 -29.87 10.58 1.31
C PHE A 178 -30.06 9.07 1.50
N ASN A 179 -30.32 8.35 0.42
CA ASN A 179 -30.32 6.90 0.44
C ASN A 179 -28.90 6.41 0.13
N SER A 180 -28.39 5.58 1.06
CA SER A 180 -27.26 4.65 0.97
C SER A 180 -25.88 5.22 0.63
N TRP A 181 -24.98 5.26 1.61
CA TRP A 181 -23.59 4.80 1.45
C TRP A 181 -23.16 4.18 2.80
N SER A 182 -23.59 2.93 2.96
CA SER A 182 -22.95 1.96 3.84
C SER A 182 -21.68 1.44 3.14
N HIS A 183 -20.63 1.21 3.94
CA HIS A 183 -19.37 0.53 3.61
C HIS A 183 -18.23 1.42 3.10
N ALA A 184 -17.36 1.84 4.02
CA ALA A 184 -15.95 1.45 4.05
C ALA A 184 -15.34 1.91 5.39
N THR A 185 -15.64 1.21 6.47
CA THR A 185 -14.72 1.13 7.60
C THR A 185 -13.67 0.10 7.23
N TYR A 186 -12.44 0.54 6.98
CA TYR A 186 -11.25 -0.28 7.12
C TYR A 186 -10.46 0.24 8.31
#